data_AF-A0A9N9JY54-F1
#
_entry.id   AF-A0A9N9JY54-F1
#
_cell.length_a   1.000
_cell.length_b   1.000
_cell.length_c   1.000
_cell.angle_alpha   90.00
_cell.angle_beta   90.00
_cell.angle_gamma   90.00
#
_symmetry.space_group_name_H-M   'P 1'
#
loop_
_entity.id
_entity.type
_entity.pdbx_description
1 polymer ?
#
loop_
_entity_poly.entity_id
_entity_poly.type
_entity_poly.pdbx_seq_one_letter_code
_entity_poly.pdbx_strand_id
1 'polypeptide(L)'
;MENNKKDGKDRKAFVSQTYFKLIYYSELYSSNYENRIKLYDKILSENTELTSEEKQSCQDRALRNTEREKELFKRGNPIECSYCRLTRYSTRYCENCIIKYLKSFFGTWSSG
;
A
#
# COMPACT_ATOMS: atom_id res chain seq x y z
N MET A 1 16.37 -29.57 2.35
CA MET A 1 16.09 -28.13 2.56
C MET A 1 15.66 -27.38 1.27
N GLU A 2 15.69 -27.99 0.09
CA GLU A 2 15.28 -27.32 -1.17
C GLU A 2 13.75 -27.27 -1.39
N ASN A 3 12.99 -28.25 -0.91
CA ASN A 3 11.54 -28.31 -1.11
C ASN A 3 10.76 -27.15 -0.45
N ASN A 4 11.18 -26.68 0.72
CA ASN A 4 10.50 -25.57 1.42
C ASN A 4 10.66 -24.21 0.72
N LYS A 5 11.74 -24.01 -0.05
CA LYS A 5 11.95 -22.74 -0.79
C LYS A 5 11.09 -22.67 -2.04
N LYS A 6 10.83 -23.81 -2.69
CA LYS A 6 9.98 -23.89 -3.89
C LYS A 6 8.52 -23.62 -3.52
N ASP A 7 8.02 -24.27 -2.47
CA ASP A 7 6.66 -24.10 -1.95
C ASP A 7 6.38 -22.64 -1.52
N GLY A 8 7.33 -22.02 -0.81
CA GLY A 8 7.23 -20.60 -0.45
C GLY A 8 7.27 -19.62 -1.63
N LYS A 9 7.92 -19.98 -2.75
CA LYS A 9 7.93 -19.17 -3.98
C LYS A 9 6.60 -19.27 -4.71
N ASP A 10 6.06 -20.48 -4.79
CA ASP A 10 4.78 -20.76 -5.43
C ASP A 10 3.63 -20.09 -4.66
N ARG A 11 3.68 -20.12 -3.31
CA ARG A 11 2.71 -19.40 -2.48
C ARG A 11 2.75 -17.88 -2.69
N LYS A 12 3.95 -17.29 -2.73
CA LYS A 12 4.10 -15.84 -3.01
C LYS A 12 3.55 -15.45 -4.39
N ALA A 13 3.80 -16.28 -5.40
CA ALA A 13 3.26 -16.06 -6.74
C ALA A 13 1.73 -16.11 -6.72
N PHE A 14 1.15 -17.12 -6.05
CA PHE A 14 -0.28 -17.24 -5.85
C PHE A 14 -0.88 -15.99 -5.18
N VAL A 15 -0.34 -15.56 -4.03
CA VAL A 15 -0.82 -14.36 -3.31
C VAL A 15 -0.79 -13.14 -4.22
N SER A 16 0.30 -12.94 -4.98
CA SER A 16 0.39 -11.80 -5.90
C SER A 16 -0.61 -11.89 -7.04
N GLN A 17 -0.88 -13.07 -7.60
CA GLN A 17 -1.88 -13.24 -8.65
C GLN A 17 -3.28 -12.97 -8.12
N THR A 18 -3.62 -13.49 -6.93
CA THR A 18 -4.90 -13.24 -6.26
C THR A 18 -5.09 -11.75 -6.00
N TYR A 19 -4.07 -11.06 -5.47
CA TYR A 19 -4.07 -9.60 -5.33
C TYR A 19 -4.45 -8.88 -6.62
N PHE A 20 -3.81 -9.21 -7.74
CA PHE A 20 -4.08 -8.54 -9.02
C PHE A 20 -5.48 -8.84 -9.56
N LYS A 21 -5.96 -10.08 -9.41
CA LYS A 21 -7.33 -10.46 -9.79
C LYS A 21 -8.37 -9.64 -9.03
N LEU A 22 -8.21 -9.53 -7.70
CA LEU A 22 -9.14 -8.78 -6.85
C LEU A 22 -9.13 -7.27 -7.17
N ILE A 23 -7.94 -6.68 -7.37
CA ILE A 23 -7.84 -5.27 -7.79
C ILE A 23 -8.54 -5.05 -9.14
N TYR A 24 -8.23 -5.88 -10.14
CA TYR A 24 -8.82 -5.75 -11.47
C TYR A 24 -10.35 -5.91 -11.45
N TYR A 25 -10.85 -6.89 -10.69
CA TYR A 25 -12.29 -7.04 -10.47
C TYR A 25 -12.89 -5.77 -9.87
N SER A 26 -12.26 -5.23 -8.83
CA SER A 26 -12.74 -4.01 -8.17
C SER A 26 -12.76 -2.81 -9.11
N GLU A 27 -11.79 -2.68 -9.99
CA GLU A 27 -11.71 -1.65 -11.03
C GLU A 27 -12.84 -1.78 -12.05
N LEU A 28 -13.11 -3.00 -12.52
CA LEU A 28 -14.12 -3.26 -13.54
C LEU A 28 -15.54 -3.00 -13.03
N TYR A 29 -15.80 -3.29 -11.75
CA TYR A 29 -17.14 -3.25 -11.14
C TYR A 29 -17.38 -2.07 -10.20
N SER A 30 -16.54 -1.02 -10.27
CA SER A 30 -16.76 0.21 -9.51
C SER A 30 -16.92 1.41 -10.43
N SER A 31 -17.79 2.35 -10.02
CA SER A 31 -18.07 3.58 -10.78
C SER A 31 -17.08 4.71 -10.47
N ASN A 32 -16.37 4.63 -9.35
CA ASN A 32 -15.39 5.62 -8.93
C ASN A 32 -14.34 5.00 -8.01
N TYR A 33 -13.31 5.79 -7.72
CA TYR A 33 -12.16 5.39 -6.92
C TYR A 33 -12.50 4.96 -5.49
N GLU A 34 -13.43 5.63 -4.82
CA GLU A 34 -13.82 5.28 -3.45
C GLU A 34 -14.59 3.95 -3.41
N ASN A 35 -15.51 3.78 -4.35
CA ASN A 35 -16.26 2.54 -4.52
C ASN A 35 -15.32 1.37 -4.88
N ARG A 36 -14.27 1.62 -5.67
CA ARG A 36 -13.24 0.64 -5.97
C ARG A 36 -12.57 0.11 -4.71
N ILE A 37 -12.14 1.01 -3.82
CA ILE A 37 -11.44 0.63 -2.58
C ILE A 37 -12.37 -0.17 -1.67
N LYS A 38 -13.61 0.30 -1.48
CA LYS A 38 -14.62 -0.41 -0.67
C LYS A 38 -14.92 -1.80 -1.23
N LEU A 39 -15.05 -1.93 -2.55
CA LEU A 39 -15.29 -3.21 -3.21
C LEU A 39 -14.08 -4.14 -3.03
N TYR A 40 -12.86 -3.63 -3.21
CA TYR A 40 -11.64 -4.38 -2.98
C TYR A 40 -11.53 -4.91 -1.55
N ASP A 41 -11.75 -4.06 -0.56
CA ASP A 41 -11.68 -4.45 0.86
C ASP A 41 -12.71 -5.55 1.18
N LYS A 42 -13.94 -5.41 0.65
CA LYS A 42 -14.99 -6.42 0.78
C LYS A 42 -14.56 -7.77 0.21
N ILE A 43 -14.20 -7.82 -1.08
CA ILE A 43 -13.85 -9.10 -1.72
C ILE A 43 -12.57 -9.72 -1.15
N LEU A 44 -11.62 -8.91 -0.67
CA LEU A 44 -10.43 -9.40 0.02
C LEU A 44 -10.79 -10.05 1.36
N SER A 45 -11.71 -9.44 2.11
CA SER A 45 -12.19 -10.01 3.37
C SER A 45 -12.89 -11.35 3.17
N GLU A 46 -13.71 -11.46 2.12
CA GLU A 46 -14.48 -12.66 1.75
C GLU A 46 -13.63 -13.77 1.12
N ASN A 47 -12.41 -13.47 0.66
CA ASN A 47 -11.53 -14.46 0.04
C ASN A 47 -11.13 -15.56 1.05
N THR A 48 -11.39 -16.82 0.73
CA THR A 48 -11.09 -17.96 1.61
C THR A 48 -9.74 -18.63 1.30
N GLU A 49 -9.08 -18.24 0.21
CA GLU A 49 -7.83 -18.86 -0.24
C GLU A 49 -6.57 -18.25 0.40
N LEU A 50 -6.66 -17.01 0.89
CA LEU A 50 -5.58 -16.27 1.54
C LEU A 50 -5.66 -16.37 3.07
N THR A 51 -4.50 -16.48 3.73
CA THR A 51 -4.42 -16.35 5.19
C THR A 51 -4.63 -14.89 5.62
N SER A 52 -4.85 -14.67 6.92
CA SER A 52 -4.98 -13.31 7.47
C SER A 52 -3.75 -12.45 7.20
N GLU A 53 -2.54 -13.01 7.32
CA GLU A 53 -1.28 -12.30 7.07
C GLU A 53 -1.13 -11.93 5.58
N GLU A 54 -1.57 -12.81 4.69
CA GLU A 54 -1.52 -12.54 3.25
C GLU A 54 -2.56 -11.50 2.83
N LYS A 55 -3.76 -11.55 3.43
CA LYS A 55 -4.75 -10.48 3.28
C LYS A 55 -4.19 -9.15 3.76
N GLN A 56 -3.54 -9.11 4.92
CA GLN A 56 -2.88 -7.90 5.41
C GLN A 56 -1.81 -7.39 4.43
N SER A 57 -0.96 -8.29 3.92
CA SER A 57 0.05 -7.95 2.91
C SER A 57 -0.57 -7.38 1.62
N CYS A 58 -1.69 -7.94 1.17
CA CYS A 58 -2.47 -7.44 0.03
C CYS A 58 -3.05 -6.06 0.32
N GLN A 59 -3.63 -5.85 1.50
CA GLN A 59 -4.18 -4.57 1.93
C GLN A 59 -3.11 -3.48 2.01
N ASP A 60 -1.94 -3.79 2.59
CA ASP A 60 -0.80 -2.87 2.66
C ASP A 60 -0.32 -2.48 1.25
N ARG A 61 -0.31 -3.43 0.31
CA ARG A 61 0.03 -3.17 -1.08
C ARG A 61 -1.00 -2.27 -1.76
N ALA A 62 -2.29 -2.53 -1.55
CA ALA A 62 -3.37 -1.70 -2.09
C ALA A 62 -3.32 -0.28 -1.52
N LEU A 63 -3.06 -0.12 -0.23
CA LEU A 63 -2.90 1.18 0.43
C LEU A 63 -1.73 1.97 -0.16
N ARG A 64 -0.57 1.32 -0.35
CA ARG A 64 0.59 1.98 -1.00
C ARG A 64 0.28 2.47 -2.40
N ASN A 65 -0.43 1.68 -3.21
CA ASN A 65 -0.82 2.06 -4.56
C ASN A 65 -1.87 3.17 -4.56
N THR A 66 -2.84 3.08 -3.65
CA THR A 66 -3.85 4.12 -3.39
C THR A 66 -3.19 5.45 -3.11
N GLU A 67 -2.28 5.50 -2.14
CA GLU A 67 -1.53 6.70 -1.77
C GLU A 67 -0.69 7.25 -2.94
N ARG A 68 -0.04 6.39 -3.71
CA ARG A 68 0.68 6.79 -4.93
C ARG A 68 -0.24 7.42 -5.97
N GLU A 69 -1.41 6.83 -6.22
CA GLU A 69 -2.38 7.36 -7.18
C GLU A 69 -2.97 8.70 -6.73
N LYS A 70 -3.25 8.88 -5.44
CA LYS A 70 -3.71 10.17 -4.91
C LYS A 70 -2.72 11.27 -5.23
N GLU A 71 -1.43 11.03 -5.03
CA GLU A 71 -0.38 12.00 -5.32
C GLU A 71 -0.18 12.24 -6.82
N LEU A 72 -0.23 11.18 -7.64
CA LEU A 72 -0.04 11.26 -9.09
C LEU A 72 -1.19 12.00 -9.79
N PHE A 73 -2.44 11.70 -9.40
CA PHE A 73 -3.65 12.21 -10.05
C PHE A 73 -4.35 13.31 -9.26
N LYS A 74 -3.75 13.77 -8.14
CA LYS A 74 -4.29 14.83 -7.27
C LYS A 74 -5.72 14.53 -6.81
N ARG A 75 -5.96 13.29 -6.37
CA ARG A 75 -7.28 12.81 -5.92
C ARG A 75 -7.48 13.05 -4.43
N GLY A 76 -8.71 13.42 -4.07
CA GLY A 76 -9.10 13.72 -2.70
C GLY A 76 -8.72 15.13 -2.27
N ASN A 77 -8.86 15.40 -0.97
CA ASN A 77 -8.57 16.71 -0.43
C ASN A 77 -7.06 16.90 -0.23
N PRO A 78 -6.49 18.02 -0.69
CA PRO A 78 -5.12 18.35 -0.39
C PRO A 78 -4.93 18.52 1.12
N ILE A 79 -3.78 18.07 1.61
CA ILE A 79 -3.32 18.24 2.99
C ILE A 79 -2.03 19.06 2.97
N GLU A 80 -1.91 20.03 3.86
CA GLU A 80 -0.61 20.67 4.12
C GLU A 80 0.21 19.78 5.05
N CYS A 81 1.42 19.42 4.63
CA CYS A 81 2.34 18.71 5.50
C CYS A 81 2.83 19.63 6.63
N SER A 82 2.59 19.26 7.89
CA SER A 82 3.08 20.04 9.04
C SER A 82 4.61 20.15 9.13
N TYR A 83 5.35 19.24 8.47
CA TYR A 83 6.81 19.18 8.52
C TYR A 83 7.48 19.88 7.36
N CYS A 84 7.05 19.61 6.12
CA CYS A 84 7.68 20.21 4.94
C CYS A 84 6.90 21.42 4.37
N ARG A 85 5.72 21.74 4.92
CA ARG A 85 4.85 22.86 4.49
C ARG A 85 4.41 22.80 3.04
N LEU A 86 4.54 21.63 2.40
CA LEU A 86 4.09 21.41 1.04
C LEU A 86 2.68 20.82 1.04
N THR A 87 1.86 21.30 0.11
CA THR A 87 0.58 20.69 -0.22
C THR A 87 0.79 19.33 -0.87
N ARG A 88 0.13 18.30 -0.32
CA ARG A 88 0.19 16.90 -0.75
C ARG A 88 -1.20 16.32 -0.86
N TYR A 89 -1.32 15.23 -1.60
CA TYR A 89 -2.56 14.45 -1.69
C TYR A 89 -2.42 13.08 -1.03
N SER A 90 -1.23 12.76 -0.51
CA SER A 90 -0.93 11.52 0.19
C SER A 90 -0.16 11.78 1.49
N THR A 91 -0.62 11.15 2.58
CA THR A 91 0.04 11.21 3.89
C THR A 91 1.38 10.46 3.87
N ARG A 92 1.47 9.38 3.10
CA ARG A 92 2.71 8.58 2.96
C ARG A 92 3.88 9.38 2.38
N TYR A 93 3.61 10.36 1.51
CA TYR A 93 4.67 11.24 1.01
C TYR A 93 5.13 12.25 2.07
N CYS A 94 4.26 12.64 2.99
CA CYS A 94 4.64 13.42 4.18
C CYS A 94 5.50 12.60 5.14
N GLU A 95 5.20 11.31 5.37
CA GLU A 95 6.04 10.42 6.18
C GLU A 95 7.47 10.33 5.64
N ASN A 96 7.62 10.26 4.31
CA ASN A 96 8.95 10.30 3.69
C ASN A 96 9.68 11.62 3.94
N CYS A 97 8.98 12.75 3.99
CA CYS A 97 9.57 14.04 4.39
C CYS A 97 10.04 14.02 5.85
N ILE A 98 9.25 13.44 6.76
CA ILE A 98 9.61 13.26 8.18
C ILE A 98 10.84 12.37 8.30
N ILE A 99 10.89 11.23 7.61
CA ILE A 99 12.04 10.32 7.64
C ILE A 99 13.30 11.05 7.14
N LYS A 100 13.20 11.82 6.06
CA LYS A 100 14.33 12.62 5.54
C LYS A 100 14.78 13.67 6.55
N TYR A 101 13.82 14.37 7.17
CA TYR A 101 14.09 15.34 8.23
C TYR A 101 14.81 14.65 9.40
N LEU A 102 14.25 13.60 9.99
CA LEU A 102 14.87 12.86 11.09
C LEU A 102 16.28 12.35 10.72
N LYS A 103 16.46 11.83 9.51
CA LYS A 103 17.80 11.41 9.03
C LYS A 103 18.81 12.54 8.96
N SER A 104 18.42 13.78 8.62
CA SER A 104 19.36 14.90 8.62
C SER A 104 19.78 15.33 10.03
N PHE A 105 18.94 15.11 11.04
CA PHE A 105 19.27 15.43 12.44
C PHE A 105 20.08 14.33 13.14
N PHE A 106 19.75 13.06 12.87
CA PHE A 106 20.38 11.92 13.54
C PHE A 106 21.49 11.25 12.71
N GLY A 107 21.67 11.62 11.44
CA GLY A 107 22.72 11.08 10.57
C GLY A 107 24.15 11.46 11.00
N THR A 108 24.30 12.47 11.86
CA THR A 108 25.58 12.90 12.46
C THR A 108 25.80 12.33 13.86
N TRP A 109 24.89 11.49 14.36
CA TRP A 109 25.04 10.89 15.69
C TRP A 109 25.99 9.70 15.63
N SER A 110 27.28 9.93 15.90
CA SER A 110 28.18 8.88 16.36
C SER A 110 27.92 8.67 17.86
N SER A 111 27.57 7.45 18.27
CA SER A 111 27.59 7.08 19.69
C SER A 111 29.00 7.35 20.23
N GLY A 112 29.10 8.24 21.21
CA GLY A 112 30.33 8.45 21.98
C GLY A 112 30.66 7.24 22.84
#